data_AF-A0A524F4Q7-F1
#
_entry.id   AF-A0A524F4Q7-F1
#
_cell.length_a   1.000
_cell.length_b   1.000
_cell.length_c   1.000
_cell.angle_alpha   90.00
_cell.angle_beta   90.00
_cell.angle_gamma   90.00
#
_symmetry.space_group_name_H-M   'P 1'
#
loop_
_entity.id
_entity.type
_entity.pdbx_description
1 polymer ?
#
loop_
_entity_poly.entity_id
_entity_poly.type
_entity_poly.pdbx_seq_one_letter_code
_entity_poly.pdbx_strand_id
1 'polypeptide(L)'
;MNESVLMKTKKPIKTPETKENDFGKKINRIFVILHLFVYLAVSGLLTLIWALDGGLNFFWPVFAMLGWGIGIGIHLITYLIYYDIVPYLTKVKQKSKFAVLFIYHALIYILVNLLIIIADLMTPGSIFFYWPLSMWGILFGCHAAGFLMMMKGMIPDIDDKKPQFSVNVKIINFWILIAHIAYFIVGTILIYTMELTTDGDLNIIEGTMMWATLLGVHAFGYFFYYYIDFIEGVIKGLIVHIAFYAAIIGWLIYAYTKVQEGIFYPLYPIILWGILIAFHSFISIKWDDILKGALGTIERQFAGLDKYELRAKAKRLFFWQWSLMAHIVIYAVGLILIGITMAIESVNIALLIHPAMGWAIAIAIHSSFYIINLKNIQGFWKRTFALHLATYISVGIYLIIINAMIGGYPFSAITVVGWGIGLGIHYILAYVR
;
A
#
# COMPACT_ATOMS: atom_id res chain seq x y z
N MET A 1 36.07 -57.83 -29.94
CA MET A 1 36.40 -57.09 -28.70
C MET A 1 35.22 -56.14 -28.43
N ASN A 2 34.56 -56.27 -27.29
CA ASN A 2 33.22 -55.72 -27.02
C ASN A 2 33.29 -54.24 -26.59
N GLU A 3 32.73 -53.31 -27.39
CA GLU A 3 32.61 -51.87 -27.05
C GLU A 3 31.59 -51.59 -25.93
N SER A 4 30.86 -52.61 -25.46
CA SER A 4 29.82 -52.49 -24.43
C SER A 4 30.33 -52.26 -22.99
N VAL A 5 31.64 -52.21 -22.76
CA VAL A 5 32.23 -52.12 -21.41
C VAL A 5 32.78 -50.73 -21.07
N LEU A 6 32.78 -49.78 -22.02
CA LEU A 6 33.38 -48.44 -21.83
C LEU A 6 32.40 -47.29 -21.54
N MET A 7 31.11 -47.56 -21.29
CA MET A 7 30.23 -46.58 -20.63
C MET A 7 30.42 -46.61 -19.10
N LYS A 8 31.65 -46.33 -18.65
CA LYS A 8 31.91 -45.91 -17.27
C LYS A 8 31.23 -44.56 -17.05
N THR A 9 30.03 -44.62 -16.48
CA THR A 9 29.38 -43.64 -15.59
C THR A 9 30.09 -42.28 -15.47
N LYS A 10 30.07 -41.45 -16.51
CA LYS A 10 30.32 -40.01 -16.33
C LYS A 10 29.11 -39.48 -15.57
N LYS A 11 29.29 -39.20 -14.27
CA LYS A 11 28.29 -38.44 -13.49
C LYS A 11 27.89 -37.23 -14.33
N PRO A 12 26.60 -37.02 -14.61
CA PRO A 12 26.16 -35.91 -15.45
C PRO A 12 26.72 -34.62 -14.87
N ILE A 13 27.49 -33.90 -15.68
CA ILE A 13 28.01 -32.58 -15.31
C ILE A 13 26.78 -31.70 -15.12
N LYS A 14 26.46 -31.40 -13.86
CA LYS A 14 25.36 -30.50 -13.49
C LYS A 14 25.61 -29.15 -14.17
N THR A 15 24.82 -28.84 -15.20
CA THR A 15 24.87 -27.55 -15.91
C THR A 15 24.61 -26.40 -14.92
N PRO A 16 25.11 -25.18 -15.16
CA PRO A 16 24.89 -24.02 -14.28
C PRO A 16 23.42 -23.82 -13.89
N GLU A 17 22.52 -24.10 -14.83
CA GLU A 17 21.05 -24.08 -14.69
C GLU A 17 20.51 -25.01 -13.57
N THR A 18 21.19 -26.14 -13.33
CA THR A 18 20.82 -27.08 -12.26
C THR A 18 21.31 -26.65 -10.87
N LYS A 19 22.37 -25.84 -10.76
CA LYS A 19 22.86 -25.30 -9.48
C LYS A 19 22.03 -24.11 -9.01
N GLU A 20 21.64 -23.23 -9.91
CA GLU A 20 20.79 -22.07 -9.62
C GLU A 20 19.40 -22.51 -9.09
N ASN A 21 18.85 -23.58 -9.67
CA ASN A 21 17.62 -24.21 -9.20
C ASN A 21 17.70 -24.82 -7.79
N ASP A 22 18.86 -25.35 -7.37
CA ASP A 22 19.02 -25.93 -6.02
C ASP A 22 19.11 -24.85 -4.93
N PHE A 23 19.74 -23.71 -5.24
CA PHE A 23 19.80 -22.58 -4.31
C PHE A 23 18.42 -21.94 -4.10
N GLY A 24 17.68 -21.71 -5.20
CA GLY A 24 16.29 -21.27 -5.13
C GLY A 24 15.46 -22.19 -4.23
N LYS A 25 15.56 -23.52 -4.45
CA LYS A 25 14.90 -24.56 -3.62
C LYS A 25 15.11 -24.37 -2.13
N LYS A 26 16.37 -24.18 -1.72
CA LYS A 26 16.72 -23.99 -0.31
C LYS A 26 16.11 -22.72 0.27
N ILE A 27 16.16 -21.61 -0.47
CA ILE A 27 15.57 -20.33 -0.03
C ILE A 27 14.07 -20.44 0.22
N ASN A 28 13.31 -21.02 -0.71
CA ASN A 28 11.86 -21.11 -0.52
C ASN A 28 11.48 -22.11 0.59
N ARG A 29 12.27 -23.16 0.84
CA ARG A 29 12.09 -24.00 2.04
C ARG A 29 12.27 -23.19 3.32
N ILE A 30 13.34 -22.39 3.39
CA ILE A 30 13.60 -21.52 4.55
C ILE A 30 12.44 -20.55 4.74
N PHE A 31 11.89 -19.97 3.68
CA PHE A 31 10.73 -19.08 3.78
C PHE A 31 9.50 -19.79 4.33
N VAL A 32 9.16 -20.99 3.82
CA VAL A 32 8.01 -21.74 4.34
C VAL A 32 8.19 -22.08 5.81
N ILE A 33 9.39 -22.53 6.21
CA ILE A 33 9.70 -22.86 7.62
C ILE A 33 9.62 -21.61 8.50
N LEU A 34 10.18 -20.48 8.05
CA LEU A 34 10.16 -19.22 8.80
C LEU A 34 8.72 -18.73 9.01
N HIS A 35 7.90 -18.72 7.97
CA HIS A 35 6.50 -18.29 8.09
C HIS A 35 5.70 -19.26 8.96
N LEU A 36 5.93 -20.56 8.85
CA LEU A 36 5.31 -21.55 9.73
C LEU A 36 5.70 -21.34 11.20
N PHE A 37 6.99 -21.07 11.46
CA PHE A 37 7.47 -20.76 12.81
C PHE A 37 6.79 -19.50 13.37
N VAL A 38 6.76 -18.41 12.60
CA VAL A 38 6.09 -17.16 13.01
C VAL A 38 4.59 -17.40 13.25
N TYR A 39 3.92 -18.15 12.37
CA TYR A 39 2.52 -18.52 12.52
C TYR A 39 2.26 -19.24 13.85
N LEU A 40 3.07 -20.27 14.17
CA LEU A 40 2.94 -21.02 15.41
C LEU A 40 3.24 -20.15 16.64
N ALA A 41 4.28 -19.31 16.57
CA ALA A 41 4.66 -18.41 17.66
C ALA A 41 3.56 -17.38 17.96
N VAL A 42 3.04 -16.71 16.93
CA VAL A 42 1.95 -15.73 17.08
C VAL A 42 0.66 -16.40 17.53
N SER A 43 0.29 -17.54 16.93
CA SER A 43 -0.92 -18.28 17.32
C SER A 43 -0.85 -18.75 18.77
N GLY A 44 0.31 -19.24 19.21
CA GLY A 44 0.56 -19.60 20.61
C GLY A 44 0.45 -18.40 21.55
N LEU A 45 1.03 -17.25 21.17
CA LEU A 45 0.92 -16.02 21.95
C LEU A 45 -0.53 -15.52 22.07
N LEU A 46 -1.29 -15.48 20.97
CA LEU A 46 -2.70 -15.06 21.00
C LEU A 46 -3.56 -16.02 21.85
N THR A 47 -3.27 -17.32 21.78
CA THR A 47 -3.91 -18.33 22.64
C THR A 47 -3.59 -18.09 24.10
N LEU A 48 -2.32 -17.79 24.43
CA LEU A 48 -1.91 -17.49 25.79
C LEU A 48 -2.60 -16.22 26.31
N ILE A 49 -2.64 -15.14 25.52
CA ILE A 49 -3.33 -13.90 25.89
C ILE A 49 -4.81 -14.19 26.17
N TRP A 50 -5.49 -14.90 25.27
CA TRP A 50 -6.88 -15.29 25.47
C TRP A 50 -7.08 -16.12 26.74
N ALA A 51 -6.20 -17.08 27.02
CA ALA A 51 -6.29 -17.91 28.21
C ALA A 51 -6.07 -17.10 29.50
N LEU A 52 -5.16 -16.13 29.47
CA LEU A 52 -4.87 -15.23 30.60
C LEU A 52 -5.97 -14.18 30.80
N ASP A 53 -6.67 -13.77 29.75
CA ASP A 53 -7.83 -12.85 29.78
C ASP A 53 -9.14 -13.53 30.20
N GLY A 54 -9.03 -14.69 30.87
CA GLY A 54 -10.16 -15.39 31.44
C GLY A 54 -10.85 -16.39 30.52
N GLY A 55 -10.40 -16.58 29.27
CA GLY A 55 -10.52 -17.82 28.46
C GLY A 55 -11.86 -18.55 28.34
N LEU A 56 -12.99 -17.99 28.79
CA LEU A 56 -14.22 -18.76 29.01
C LEU A 56 -15.37 -18.40 28.07
N ASN A 57 -15.28 -17.27 27.36
CA ASN A 57 -16.39 -16.80 26.52
C ASN A 57 -16.24 -17.31 25.07
N PHE A 58 -15.29 -16.73 24.34
CA PHE A 58 -15.17 -16.94 22.91
C PHE A 58 -13.70 -17.03 22.50
N PHE A 59 -13.31 -18.10 21.80
CA PHE A 59 -11.94 -18.33 21.35
C PHE A 59 -11.61 -17.46 20.12
N TRP A 60 -11.56 -16.14 20.31
CA TRP A 60 -11.24 -15.18 19.25
C TRP A 60 -9.90 -15.42 18.53
N PRO A 61 -8.87 -16.08 19.12
CA PRO A 61 -7.65 -16.40 18.38
C PRO A 61 -7.90 -17.27 17.13
N VAL A 62 -9.03 -18.01 17.07
CA VAL A 62 -9.39 -18.85 15.92
C VAL A 62 -9.40 -18.06 14.60
N PHE A 63 -9.82 -16.80 14.62
CA PHE A 63 -9.89 -15.96 13.42
C PHE A 63 -8.50 -15.62 12.88
N ALA A 64 -7.58 -15.24 13.77
CA ALA A 64 -6.19 -14.97 13.40
C ALA A 64 -5.52 -16.26 12.91
N MET A 65 -5.72 -17.38 13.61
CA MET A 65 -5.18 -18.69 13.23
C MET A 65 -5.66 -19.15 11.86
N LEU A 66 -6.96 -19.04 11.57
CA LEU A 66 -7.50 -19.45 10.28
C LEU A 66 -7.06 -18.49 9.16
N GLY A 67 -7.13 -17.17 9.39
CA GLY A 67 -6.71 -16.15 8.43
C GLY A 67 -5.23 -16.30 8.04
N TRP A 68 -4.34 -16.43 9.02
CA TRP A 68 -2.91 -16.64 8.75
C TRP A 68 -2.59 -18.05 8.26
N GLY A 69 -3.35 -19.05 8.70
CA GLY A 69 -3.20 -20.44 8.25
C GLY A 69 -3.43 -20.60 6.75
N ILE A 70 -4.40 -19.86 6.19
CA ILE A 70 -4.60 -19.75 4.73
C ILE A 70 -3.30 -19.21 4.06
N GLY A 71 -2.69 -18.18 4.65
CA GLY A 71 -1.39 -17.63 4.23
C GLY A 71 -0.29 -18.69 4.11
N ILE A 72 -0.13 -19.52 5.15
CA ILE A 72 0.84 -20.62 5.16
C ILE A 72 0.53 -21.66 4.08
N GLY A 73 -0.75 -22.03 3.93
CA GLY A 73 -1.21 -22.93 2.87
C GLY A 73 -0.81 -22.44 1.48
N ILE A 74 -0.99 -21.14 1.19
CA ILE A 74 -0.60 -20.54 -0.09
C ILE A 74 0.91 -20.63 -0.32
N HIS A 75 1.73 -20.31 0.70
CA HIS A 75 3.18 -20.44 0.59
C HIS A 75 3.61 -21.88 0.30
N LEU A 76 2.99 -22.86 0.97
CA LEU A 76 3.25 -24.27 0.72
C LEU A 76 2.86 -24.68 -0.70
N ILE A 77 1.65 -24.34 -1.16
CA ILE A 77 1.23 -24.65 -2.53
C ILE A 77 2.18 -23.97 -3.52
N THR A 78 2.54 -22.70 -3.32
CA THR A 78 3.49 -21.96 -4.17
C THR A 78 4.83 -22.68 -4.26
N TYR A 79 5.34 -23.15 -3.13
CA TYR A 79 6.52 -23.99 -3.06
C TYR A 79 6.36 -25.28 -3.89
N LEU A 80 5.23 -25.98 -3.77
CA LEU A 80 4.93 -27.19 -4.54
C LEU A 80 4.86 -26.94 -6.05
N ILE A 81 4.25 -25.83 -6.49
CA ILE A 81 4.17 -25.43 -7.91
C ILE A 81 5.53 -25.04 -8.46
N TYR A 82 6.27 -24.19 -7.75
CA TYR A 82 7.51 -23.63 -8.26
C TYR A 82 8.55 -24.72 -8.49
N TYR A 83 8.58 -25.76 -7.64
CA TYR A 83 9.52 -26.87 -7.72
C TYR A 83 9.03 -28.11 -8.42
N ASP A 84 7.87 -28.01 -9.08
CA ASP A 84 7.31 -29.07 -9.88
C ASP A 84 7.15 -30.40 -9.11
N ILE A 85 6.83 -30.28 -7.80
CA ILE A 85 6.65 -31.42 -6.90
C ILE A 85 5.33 -32.13 -7.23
N VAL A 86 4.30 -31.36 -7.62
CA VAL A 86 2.98 -31.88 -8.00
C VAL A 86 2.83 -31.78 -9.52
N PRO A 87 2.85 -32.90 -10.27
CA PRO A 87 2.85 -32.88 -11.74
C PRO A 87 1.66 -32.15 -12.36
N TYR A 88 0.49 -32.19 -11.72
CA TYR A 88 -0.69 -31.45 -12.16
C TYR A 88 -0.44 -29.94 -12.15
N LEU A 89 0.09 -29.40 -11.04
CA LEU A 89 0.34 -27.96 -10.90
C LEU A 89 1.44 -27.47 -11.84
N THR A 90 2.44 -28.32 -12.13
CA THR A 90 3.45 -28.07 -13.17
C THR A 90 2.83 -27.90 -14.55
N LYS A 91 1.92 -28.81 -14.94
CA LYS A 91 1.20 -28.70 -16.21
C LYS A 91 0.40 -27.40 -16.30
N VAL A 92 -0.24 -26.96 -15.20
CA VAL A 92 -0.99 -25.69 -15.17
C VAL A 92 -0.04 -24.48 -15.28
N LYS A 93 1.06 -24.46 -14.53
CA LYS A 93 2.12 -23.42 -14.59
C LYS A 93 2.70 -23.24 -15.99
N GLN A 94 2.92 -24.33 -16.72
CA GLN A 94 3.44 -24.29 -18.08
C GLN A 94 2.46 -23.71 -19.10
N LYS A 95 1.14 -23.81 -18.86
CA LYS A 95 0.13 -23.26 -19.77
C LYS A 95 -0.04 -21.75 -19.65
N SER A 96 -0.02 -21.20 -18.44
CA SER A 96 -0.07 -19.76 -18.21
C SER A 96 0.29 -19.41 -16.77
N LYS A 97 1.39 -18.65 -16.61
CA LYS A 97 1.81 -18.13 -15.29
C LYS A 97 0.71 -17.28 -14.64
N PHE A 98 -0.08 -16.58 -15.46
CA PHE A 98 -1.15 -15.72 -14.99
C PHE A 98 -2.41 -16.49 -14.59
N ALA A 99 -2.74 -17.60 -15.28
CA ALA A 99 -3.85 -18.47 -14.89
C ALA A 99 -3.63 -19.11 -13.51
N VAL A 100 -2.40 -19.52 -13.22
CA VAL A 100 -2.04 -20.00 -11.88
C VAL A 100 -2.31 -18.92 -10.83
N LEU A 101 -1.85 -17.68 -11.07
CA LEU A 101 -2.06 -16.57 -10.15
C LEU A 101 -3.55 -16.29 -9.93
N PHE A 102 -4.37 -16.31 -10.99
CA PHE A 102 -5.81 -16.12 -10.88
C PHE A 102 -6.49 -17.23 -10.06
N ILE A 103 -6.14 -18.50 -10.28
CA ILE A 103 -6.65 -19.63 -9.50
C ILE A 103 -6.30 -19.46 -8.01
N TYR A 104 -5.08 -19.01 -7.69
CA TYR A 104 -4.73 -18.69 -6.30
C TYR A 104 -5.65 -17.63 -5.70
N HIS A 105 -5.86 -16.51 -6.40
CA HIS A 105 -6.73 -15.44 -5.89
C HIS A 105 -8.18 -15.94 -5.71
N ALA A 106 -8.68 -16.76 -6.63
CA ALA A 106 -10.01 -17.36 -6.52
C ALA A 106 -10.13 -18.29 -5.31
N LEU A 107 -9.12 -19.15 -5.08
CA LEU A 107 -9.09 -20.04 -3.92
C LEU A 107 -9.04 -19.24 -2.61
N ILE A 108 -8.17 -18.24 -2.53
CA ILE A 108 -8.04 -17.37 -1.35
C ILE A 108 -9.35 -16.67 -1.07
N TYR A 109 -9.98 -16.10 -2.12
CA TYR A 109 -11.28 -15.49 -2.03
C TYR A 109 -12.30 -16.46 -1.41
N ILE A 110 -12.44 -17.66 -1.96
CA ILE A 110 -13.38 -18.67 -1.43
C ILE A 110 -13.07 -19.01 0.03
N LEU A 111 -11.82 -19.27 0.39
CA LEU A 111 -11.42 -19.65 1.75
C LEU A 111 -11.69 -18.53 2.76
N VAL A 112 -11.37 -17.28 2.40
CA VAL A 112 -11.63 -16.11 3.25
C VAL A 112 -13.14 -15.90 3.43
N ASN A 113 -13.93 -16.04 2.36
CA ASN A 113 -15.39 -15.91 2.45
C ASN A 113 -16.02 -17.02 3.30
N LEU A 114 -15.54 -18.26 3.19
CA LEU A 114 -15.97 -19.35 4.06
C LEU A 114 -15.63 -19.07 5.52
N LEU A 115 -14.43 -18.56 5.80
CA LEU A 115 -14.02 -18.17 7.16
C LEU A 115 -14.93 -17.08 7.73
N ILE A 116 -15.26 -16.08 6.92
CA ILE A 116 -16.17 -14.98 7.27
C ILE A 116 -17.58 -15.51 7.55
N ILE A 117 -18.10 -16.43 6.74
CA ILE A 117 -19.41 -17.06 6.97
C ILE A 117 -19.40 -17.87 8.27
N ILE A 118 -18.35 -18.66 8.53
CA ILE A 118 -18.21 -19.40 9.79
C ILE A 118 -18.21 -18.42 10.97
N ALA A 119 -17.46 -17.33 10.84
CA ALA A 119 -17.37 -16.32 11.87
C ALA A 119 -18.74 -15.63 12.12
N ASP A 120 -19.52 -15.35 11.08
CA ASP A 120 -20.90 -14.83 11.17
C ASP A 120 -21.81 -15.77 11.96
N LEU A 121 -21.78 -17.06 11.61
CA LEU A 121 -22.55 -18.09 12.31
C LEU A 121 -22.12 -18.23 13.78
N MET A 122 -20.86 -17.91 14.11
CA MET A 122 -20.33 -17.96 15.48
C MET A 122 -20.60 -16.69 16.29
N THR A 123 -20.94 -15.57 15.66
CA THR A 123 -21.25 -14.31 16.35
C THR A 123 -22.58 -13.71 15.85
N PRO A 124 -23.72 -14.33 16.21
CA PRO A 124 -25.03 -13.93 15.71
C PRO A 124 -25.37 -12.47 16.07
N GLY A 125 -26.00 -11.75 15.14
CA GLY A 125 -26.42 -10.36 15.33
C GLY A 125 -25.41 -9.30 14.89
N SER A 126 -24.24 -9.70 14.41
CA SER A 126 -23.21 -8.77 13.95
C SER A 126 -23.15 -8.74 12.42
N ILE A 127 -23.55 -7.62 11.80
CA ILE A 127 -23.59 -7.48 10.32
C ILE A 127 -22.22 -7.25 9.67
N PHE A 128 -21.12 -7.29 10.43
CA PHE A 128 -19.82 -6.86 9.91
C PHE A 128 -19.23 -7.78 8.83
N PHE A 129 -19.74 -9.01 8.72
CA PHE A 129 -19.24 -10.01 7.77
C PHE A 129 -19.63 -9.74 6.32
N TYR A 130 -20.72 -9.01 6.08
CA TYR A 130 -21.09 -8.56 4.74
C TYR A 130 -20.02 -7.63 4.12
N TRP A 131 -19.22 -6.95 4.95
CA TRP A 131 -18.23 -5.98 4.51
C TRP A 131 -17.03 -6.61 3.81
N PRO A 132 -16.26 -7.52 4.44
CA PRO A 132 -15.19 -8.17 3.70
C PRO A 132 -15.74 -9.05 2.58
N LEU A 133 -16.94 -9.65 2.71
CA LEU A 133 -17.55 -10.43 1.62
C LEU A 133 -17.79 -9.57 0.36
N SER A 134 -18.43 -8.41 0.51
CA SER A 134 -18.75 -7.49 -0.59
C SER A 134 -17.49 -6.83 -1.18
N MET A 135 -16.59 -6.34 -0.33
CA MET A 135 -15.33 -5.71 -0.77
C MET A 135 -14.45 -6.67 -1.56
N TRP A 136 -14.21 -7.85 -1.00
CA TRP A 136 -13.37 -8.85 -1.63
C TRP A 136 -14.04 -9.40 -2.89
N GLY A 137 -15.38 -9.47 -2.91
CA GLY A 137 -16.14 -9.93 -4.06
C GLY A 137 -16.00 -8.97 -5.25
N ILE A 138 -16.13 -7.67 -5.00
CA ILE A 138 -15.91 -6.63 -6.01
C ILE A 138 -14.47 -6.69 -6.51
N LEU A 139 -13.48 -6.72 -5.60
CA LEU A 139 -12.07 -6.74 -5.97
C LEU A 139 -11.70 -7.99 -6.78
N PHE A 140 -12.21 -9.16 -6.37
CA PHE A 140 -12.05 -10.41 -7.11
C PHE A 140 -12.72 -10.34 -8.48
N GLY A 141 -13.93 -9.77 -8.57
CA GLY A 141 -14.63 -9.52 -9.83
C GLY A 141 -13.84 -8.64 -10.79
N CYS A 142 -13.22 -7.57 -10.29
CA CYS A 142 -12.32 -6.72 -11.08
C CYS A 142 -11.08 -7.48 -11.55
N HIS A 143 -10.47 -8.32 -10.70
CA HIS A 143 -9.37 -9.21 -11.08
C HIS A 143 -9.77 -10.21 -12.18
N ALA A 144 -10.97 -10.80 -12.07
CA ALA A 144 -11.52 -11.70 -13.07
C ALA A 144 -11.77 -10.97 -14.39
N ALA A 145 -12.34 -9.78 -14.36
CA ALA A 145 -12.55 -8.95 -15.54
C ALA A 145 -11.22 -8.61 -16.23
N GLY A 146 -10.22 -8.15 -15.47
CA GLY A 146 -8.87 -7.90 -15.99
C GLY A 146 -8.24 -9.15 -16.62
N PHE A 147 -8.42 -10.31 -16.00
CA PHE A 147 -7.97 -11.60 -16.54
C PHE A 147 -8.64 -11.93 -17.88
N LEU A 148 -9.96 -11.81 -17.95
CA LEU A 148 -10.72 -12.09 -19.17
C LEU A 148 -10.38 -11.11 -20.29
N MET A 149 -10.20 -9.83 -19.98
CA MET A 149 -9.77 -8.81 -20.95
C MET A 149 -8.38 -9.12 -21.50
N MET A 150 -7.46 -9.55 -20.63
CA MET A 150 -6.11 -9.94 -21.05
C MET A 150 -6.13 -11.19 -21.94
N MET A 151 -6.92 -12.22 -21.59
CA MET A 151 -7.07 -13.40 -22.44
C MET A 151 -7.68 -13.08 -23.82
N LYS A 152 -8.52 -12.05 -23.91
CA LYS A 152 -9.11 -11.58 -25.17
C LYS A 152 -8.19 -10.63 -25.96
N GLY A 153 -6.95 -10.39 -25.51
CA GLY A 153 -6.02 -9.48 -26.17
C GLY A 153 -6.44 -8.00 -26.13
N MET A 154 -7.37 -7.63 -25.25
CA MET A 154 -7.83 -6.24 -25.11
C MET A 154 -6.83 -5.38 -24.33
N ILE A 155 -5.95 -6.03 -23.56
CA ILE A 155 -4.79 -5.38 -22.93
C ILE A 155 -3.61 -5.67 -23.85
N PRO A 156 -2.97 -4.63 -24.44
CA PRO A 156 -1.88 -4.84 -25.39
C PRO A 156 -0.76 -5.64 -24.72
N ASP A 157 -0.23 -6.60 -25.48
CA ASP A 157 0.89 -7.43 -25.03
C ASP A 157 2.05 -6.51 -24.64
N ILE A 158 2.69 -6.82 -23.51
CA ILE A 158 3.79 -6.01 -22.97
C ILE A 158 5.02 -6.36 -23.82
N ASP A 159 5.06 -5.83 -25.03
CA ASP A 159 6.16 -6.02 -25.97
C ASP A 159 7.45 -5.44 -25.36
N ASP A 160 8.51 -6.26 -25.33
CA ASP A 160 9.76 -6.09 -24.54
C ASP A 160 10.56 -4.81 -24.85
N LYS A 161 10.10 -3.98 -25.80
CA LYS A 161 10.82 -2.79 -26.29
C LYS A 161 10.33 -1.47 -25.71
N LYS A 162 9.15 -1.42 -25.09
CA LYS A 162 8.73 -0.23 -24.33
C LYS A 162 9.20 -0.37 -22.88
N PRO A 163 9.76 0.69 -22.27
CA PRO A 163 10.28 0.58 -20.91
C PRO A 163 9.15 0.14 -19.98
N GLN A 164 9.30 -1.07 -19.41
CA GLN A 164 8.35 -1.73 -18.50
C GLN A 164 7.78 -0.78 -17.43
N PHE A 165 8.55 0.26 -17.09
CA PHE A 165 8.14 1.34 -16.21
C PHE A 165 6.81 2.02 -16.59
N SER A 166 6.57 2.41 -17.86
CA SER A 166 5.35 3.14 -18.21
C SER A 166 4.10 2.26 -18.16
N VAL A 167 4.25 0.98 -18.52
CA VAL A 167 3.17 -0.02 -18.44
C VAL A 167 2.84 -0.33 -16.98
N ASN A 168 3.84 -0.55 -16.13
CA ASN A 168 3.65 -0.79 -14.71
C ASN A 168 2.97 0.40 -14.01
N VAL A 169 3.36 1.63 -14.34
CA VAL A 169 2.75 2.83 -13.76
C VAL A 169 1.28 2.99 -14.19
N LYS A 170 0.96 2.69 -15.45
CA LYS A 170 -0.43 2.68 -15.95
C LYS A 170 -1.29 1.62 -15.26
N ILE A 171 -0.77 0.39 -15.13
CA ILE A 171 -1.45 -0.71 -14.42
C ILE A 171 -1.65 -0.37 -12.95
N ILE A 172 -0.63 0.14 -12.26
CA ILE A 172 -0.73 0.55 -10.85
C ILE A 172 -1.81 1.62 -10.69
N ASN A 173 -1.81 2.68 -11.51
CA ASN A 173 -2.81 3.73 -11.40
C ASN A 173 -4.23 3.26 -11.76
N PHE A 174 -4.35 2.29 -12.68
CA PHE A 174 -5.64 1.63 -12.95
C PHE A 174 -6.15 0.91 -11.70
N TRP A 175 -5.29 0.11 -11.05
CA TRP A 175 -5.66 -0.58 -9.82
C TRP A 175 -5.95 0.37 -8.66
N ILE A 176 -5.23 1.49 -8.55
CA ILE A 176 -5.55 2.55 -7.61
C ILE A 176 -6.96 3.09 -7.89
N LEU A 177 -7.31 3.36 -9.16
CA LEU A 177 -8.66 3.79 -9.51
C LEU A 177 -9.72 2.75 -9.13
N ILE A 178 -9.50 1.47 -9.43
CA ILE A 178 -10.39 0.38 -9.02
C ILE A 178 -10.53 0.31 -7.49
N ALA A 179 -9.44 0.49 -6.75
CA ALA A 179 -9.48 0.51 -5.29
C ALA A 179 -10.30 1.70 -4.76
N HIS A 180 -10.21 2.88 -5.38
CA HIS A 180 -11.04 4.03 -5.03
C HIS A 180 -12.52 3.80 -5.39
N ILE A 181 -12.84 3.14 -6.50
CA ILE A 181 -14.21 2.74 -6.85
C ILE A 181 -14.76 1.79 -5.78
N ALA A 182 -13.99 0.76 -5.41
CA ALA A 182 -14.39 -0.18 -4.37
C ALA A 182 -14.59 0.53 -3.03
N TYR A 183 -13.65 1.41 -2.64
CA TYR A 183 -13.76 2.22 -1.43
C TYR A 183 -15.00 3.13 -1.45
N PHE A 184 -15.32 3.75 -2.60
CA PHE A 184 -16.52 4.56 -2.78
C PHE A 184 -17.80 3.73 -2.57
N ILE A 185 -17.90 2.57 -3.21
CA ILE A 185 -19.06 1.67 -3.07
C ILE A 185 -19.23 1.30 -1.59
N VAL A 186 -18.14 0.93 -0.93
CA VAL A 186 -18.16 0.51 0.48
C VAL A 186 -18.50 1.66 1.39
N GLY A 187 -17.85 2.81 1.23
CA GLY A 187 -18.14 4.02 2.00
C GLY A 187 -19.60 4.42 1.86
N THR A 188 -20.17 4.33 0.66
CA THR A 188 -21.58 4.58 0.43
C THR A 188 -22.44 3.57 1.18
N ILE A 189 -22.22 2.26 1.01
CA ILE A 189 -23.00 1.24 1.72
C ILE A 189 -22.85 1.42 3.26
N LEU A 190 -21.67 1.78 3.78
CA LEU A 190 -21.44 2.05 5.20
C LEU A 190 -22.27 3.24 5.69
N ILE A 191 -22.26 4.36 4.95
CA ILE A 191 -23.09 5.53 5.24
C ILE A 191 -24.57 5.14 5.28
N TYR A 192 -25.02 4.26 4.36
CA TYR A 192 -26.42 3.83 4.27
C TYR A 192 -26.85 2.81 5.32
N THR A 193 -25.95 1.94 5.79
CA THR A 193 -26.31 0.78 6.63
C THR A 193 -25.99 0.97 8.10
N MET A 194 -24.97 1.76 8.42
CA MET A 194 -24.54 1.90 9.81
C MET A 194 -25.34 2.95 10.56
N GLU A 195 -26.19 3.76 9.89
CA GLU A 195 -26.59 5.08 10.40
C GLU A 195 -25.40 5.65 11.17
N LEU A 196 -24.21 5.70 10.55
CA LEU A 196 -23.08 6.36 11.18
C LEU A 196 -23.60 7.78 11.35
N THR A 197 -24.07 8.04 12.56
CA THR A 197 -24.55 9.30 13.07
C THR A 197 -23.30 10.14 13.00
N THR A 198 -23.04 10.69 11.82
CA THR A 198 -22.38 11.97 11.78
C THR A 198 -23.30 12.81 12.63
N ASP A 199 -22.86 13.09 13.86
CA ASP A 199 -23.33 14.24 14.65
C ASP A 199 -23.05 15.57 13.90
N GLY A 200 -23.08 15.54 12.57
CA GLY A 200 -22.81 16.61 11.64
C GLY A 200 -23.86 16.54 10.54
N ASP A 201 -24.41 17.71 10.23
CA ASP A 201 -25.63 17.96 9.46
C ASP A 201 -25.61 17.49 7.98
N LEU A 202 -24.62 16.71 7.55
CA LEU A 202 -24.59 16.19 6.18
C LEU A 202 -25.49 14.96 6.08
N ASN A 203 -26.55 15.05 5.27
CA ASN A 203 -27.37 13.88 5.02
C ASN A 203 -26.60 12.83 4.17
N ILE A 204 -27.09 11.60 4.20
CA ILE A 204 -26.51 10.45 3.46
C ILE A 204 -26.23 10.77 1.99
N ILE A 205 -27.11 11.55 1.34
CA ILE A 205 -26.99 11.94 -0.06
C ILE A 205 -25.78 12.85 -0.24
N GLU A 206 -25.61 13.85 0.61
CA GLU A 206 -24.49 14.80 0.57
C GLU A 206 -23.15 14.11 0.82
N GLY A 207 -23.07 13.24 1.83
CA GLY A 207 -21.89 12.42 2.08
C GLY A 207 -21.52 11.55 0.87
N THR A 208 -22.51 10.88 0.27
CA THR A 208 -22.34 10.07 -0.94
C THR A 208 -21.86 10.91 -2.12
N MET A 209 -22.43 12.09 -2.33
CA MET A 209 -22.08 12.98 -3.44
C MET A 209 -20.67 13.58 -3.30
N MET A 210 -20.22 13.87 -2.08
CA MET A 210 -18.84 14.29 -1.80
C MET A 210 -17.85 13.19 -2.20
N TRP A 211 -18.09 11.96 -1.74
CA TRP A 211 -17.26 10.81 -2.09
C TRP A 211 -17.30 10.50 -3.60
N ALA A 212 -18.46 10.67 -4.26
CA ALA A 212 -18.61 10.47 -5.70
C ALA A 212 -17.79 11.50 -6.49
N THR A 213 -17.74 12.74 -6.00
CA THR A 213 -16.92 13.81 -6.58
C THR A 213 -15.44 13.46 -6.47
N LEU A 214 -14.98 13.00 -5.30
CA LEU A 214 -13.60 12.54 -5.09
C LEU A 214 -13.25 11.40 -6.06
N LEU A 215 -14.13 10.42 -6.21
CA LEU A 215 -13.95 9.35 -7.17
C LEU A 215 -13.87 9.87 -8.61
N GLY A 216 -14.77 10.79 -8.98
CA GLY A 216 -14.80 11.44 -10.29
C GLY A 216 -13.48 12.13 -10.63
N VAL A 217 -12.88 12.85 -9.66
CA VAL A 217 -11.57 13.49 -9.84
C VAL A 217 -10.45 12.47 -10.06
N HIS A 218 -10.46 11.34 -9.34
CA HIS A 218 -9.48 10.27 -9.54
C HIS A 218 -9.64 9.59 -10.91
N ALA A 219 -10.87 9.33 -11.33
CA ALA A 219 -11.17 8.80 -12.66
C ALA A 219 -10.71 9.77 -13.75
N PHE A 220 -11.06 11.05 -13.62
CA PHE A 220 -10.58 12.13 -14.48
C PHE A 220 -9.06 12.14 -14.54
N GLY A 221 -8.38 12.14 -13.39
CA GLY A 221 -6.92 12.13 -13.32
C GLY A 221 -6.29 10.94 -14.04
N TYR A 222 -6.86 9.73 -13.89
CA TYR A 222 -6.42 8.55 -14.62
C TYR A 222 -6.57 8.72 -16.14
N PHE A 223 -7.76 9.08 -16.62
CA PHE A 223 -8.01 9.26 -18.05
C PHE A 223 -7.14 10.37 -18.64
N PHE A 224 -7.08 11.51 -17.95
CA PHE A 224 -6.31 12.67 -18.37
C PHE A 224 -4.81 12.38 -18.42
N TYR A 225 -4.27 11.62 -17.46
CA TYR A 225 -2.85 11.28 -17.45
C TYR A 225 -2.45 10.35 -18.60
N TYR A 226 -3.29 9.35 -18.91
CA TYR A 226 -2.91 8.22 -19.77
C TYR A 226 -3.48 8.21 -21.18
N TYR A 227 -4.41 9.12 -21.50
CA TYR A 227 -5.07 9.14 -22.81
C TYR A 227 -4.97 10.51 -23.50
N ILE A 228 -4.44 11.53 -22.83
CA ILE A 228 -4.30 12.89 -23.38
C ILE A 228 -2.82 13.22 -23.57
N ASP A 229 -2.19 12.78 -24.66
CA ASP A 229 -0.72 12.81 -24.76
C ASP A 229 -0.11 14.17 -25.15
N PHE A 230 -0.93 15.12 -25.60
CA PHE A 230 -0.46 16.44 -26.05
C PHE A 230 -0.14 17.42 -24.91
N ILE A 231 -0.49 17.09 -23.66
CA ILE A 231 -0.21 17.92 -22.48
C ILE A 231 0.96 17.33 -21.70
N GLU A 232 1.91 18.16 -21.31
CA GLU A 232 3.04 17.71 -20.49
C GLU A 232 2.59 17.19 -19.13
N GLY A 233 3.23 16.12 -18.64
CA GLY A 233 2.82 15.44 -17.40
C GLY A 233 2.79 16.34 -16.16
N VAL A 234 3.60 17.40 -16.13
CA VAL A 234 3.64 18.35 -15.01
C VAL A 234 2.41 19.27 -15.03
N ILE A 235 2.07 19.80 -16.21
CA ILE A 235 0.84 20.57 -16.45
C ILE A 235 -0.37 19.70 -16.15
N LYS A 236 -0.35 18.42 -16.54
CA LYS A 236 -1.41 17.49 -16.18
C LYS A 236 -1.59 17.37 -14.68
N GLY A 237 -0.49 17.23 -13.95
CA GLY A 237 -0.49 17.21 -12.49
C GLY A 237 -1.16 18.45 -11.91
N LEU A 238 -0.79 19.65 -12.37
CA LEU A 238 -1.41 20.90 -11.93
C LEU A 238 -2.93 20.94 -12.17
N ILE A 239 -3.38 20.57 -13.37
CA ILE A 239 -4.80 20.57 -13.73
C ILE A 239 -5.59 19.60 -12.83
N VAL A 240 -5.07 18.40 -12.56
CA VAL A 240 -5.72 17.44 -11.67
C VAL A 240 -5.85 17.98 -10.25
N HIS A 241 -4.83 18.66 -9.72
CA HIS A 241 -4.90 19.26 -8.38
C HIS A 241 -5.85 20.46 -8.33
N ILE A 242 -5.92 21.28 -9.38
CA ILE A 242 -6.91 22.36 -9.49
C ILE A 242 -8.33 21.78 -9.51
N ALA A 243 -8.57 20.71 -10.28
CA ALA A 243 -9.85 20.04 -10.33
C ALA A 243 -10.23 19.47 -8.96
N PHE A 244 -9.28 18.82 -8.27
CA PHE A 244 -9.47 18.31 -6.91
C PHE A 244 -9.81 19.42 -5.93
N TYR A 245 -9.09 20.54 -5.98
CA TYR A 245 -9.32 21.70 -5.14
C TYR A 245 -10.69 22.33 -5.36
N ALA A 246 -11.06 22.60 -6.62
CA ALA A 246 -12.35 23.17 -6.95
C ALA A 246 -13.51 22.28 -6.46
N ALA A 247 -13.37 20.97 -6.64
CA ALA A 247 -14.31 19.98 -6.14
C ALA A 247 -14.44 20.00 -4.60
N ILE A 248 -13.33 19.91 -3.87
CA ILE A 248 -13.34 19.86 -2.41
C ILE A 248 -13.81 21.18 -1.80
N ILE A 249 -13.38 22.32 -2.34
CA ILE A 249 -13.84 23.63 -1.86
C ILE A 249 -15.34 23.80 -2.05
N GLY A 250 -15.90 23.37 -3.18
CA GLY A 250 -17.34 23.40 -3.40
C GLY A 250 -18.09 22.69 -2.28
N TRP A 251 -17.62 21.49 -1.89
CA TRP A 251 -18.19 20.73 -0.79
C TRP A 251 -17.96 21.37 0.58
N LEU A 252 -16.79 21.95 0.84
CA LEU A 252 -16.52 22.63 2.11
C LEU A 252 -17.36 23.90 2.28
N ILE A 253 -17.53 24.69 1.22
CA ILE A 253 -18.42 25.87 1.22
C ILE A 253 -19.86 25.40 1.44
N TYR A 254 -20.30 24.37 0.72
CA TYR A 254 -21.63 23.80 0.88
C TYR A 254 -21.89 23.32 2.32
N ALA A 255 -21.00 22.51 2.88
CA ALA A 255 -21.10 22.02 4.26
C ALA A 255 -21.14 23.18 5.26
N TYR A 256 -20.36 24.24 5.02
CA TYR A 256 -20.38 25.44 5.84
C TYR A 256 -21.72 26.20 5.80
N THR A 257 -22.47 26.13 4.69
CA THR A 257 -23.82 26.71 4.67
C THR A 257 -24.85 25.94 5.50
N LYS A 258 -24.52 24.71 5.93
CA LYS A 258 -25.41 23.82 6.67
C LYS A 258 -25.10 23.79 8.17
N VAL A 259 -23.83 23.68 8.51
CA VAL A 259 -23.36 23.63 9.90
C VAL A 259 -23.13 25.06 10.37
N GLN A 260 -24.07 25.63 11.13
CA GLN A 260 -23.97 27.02 11.64
C GLN A 260 -22.98 27.18 12.81
N GLU A 261 -22.22 26.15 13.16
CA GLU A 261 -21.26 26.17 14.27
C GLU A 261 -19.81 26.06 13.77
N GLY A 262 -18.95 26.98 14.22
CA GLY A 262 -17.51 26.98 13.99
C GLY A 262 -17.06 27.64 12.68
N ILE A 263 -16.65 28.92 12.75
CA ILE A 263 -16.15 29.72 11.60
C ILE A 263 -14.90 29.10 10.94
N PHE A 264 -14.13 28.28 11.66
CA PHE A 264 -12.78 27.88 11.25
C PHE A 264 -12.68 26.54 10.50
N TYR A 265 -13.75 25.73 10.44
CA TYR A 265 -13.68 24.37 9.90
C TYR A 265 -13.33 24.28 8.39
N PRO A 266 -13.88 25.10 7.47
CA PRO A 266 -13.54 25.00 6.06
C PRO A 266 -12.31 25.81 5.64
N LEU A 267 -11.84 26.75 6.49
CA LEU A 267 -10.78 27.68 6.12
C LEU A 267 -9.41 27.01 6.01
N TYR A 268 -9.06 26.09 6.91
CA TYR A 268 -7.73 25.49 6.89
C TYR A 268 -7.52 24.53 5.71
N PRO A 269 -8.48 23.67 5.28
CA PRO A 269 -8.29 22.90 4.06
C PRO A 269 -8.15 23.83 2.83
N ILE A 270 -8.95 24.90 2.74
CA ILE A 270 -8.85 25.88 1.65
C ILE A 270 -7.43 26.48 1.59
N ILE A 271 -6.89 26.93 2.73
CA ILE A 271 -5.55 27.50 2.82
C ILE A 271 -4.48 26.45 2.44
N LEU A 272 -4.55 25.25 3.01
CA LEU A 272 -3.58 24.18 2.76
C LEU A 272 -3.56 23.75 1.29
N TRP A 273 -4.73 23.60 0.68
CA TRP A 273 -4.81 23.26 -0.74
C TRP A 273 -4.42 24.43 -1.65
N GLY A 274 -4.73 25.67 -1.27
CA GLY A 274 -4.26 26.87 -1.99
C GLY A 274 -2.74 26.95 -2.02
N ILE A 275 -2.07 26.65 -0.89
CA ILE A 275 -0.62 26.49 -0.81
C ILE A 275 -0.16 25.38 -1.75
N LEU A 276 -0.80 24.21 -1.73
CA LEU A 276 -0.44 23.10 -2.61
C LEU A 276 -0.54 23.48 -4.10
N ILE A 277 -1.58 24.20 -4.52
CA ILE A 277 -1.70 24.71 -5.90
C ILE A 277 -0.60 25.71 -6.22
N ALA A 278 -0.31 26.66 -5.33
CA ALA A 278 0.76 27.63 -5.53
C ALA A 278 2.11 26.92 -5.73
N PHE A 279 2.38 25.88 -4.93
CA PHE A 279 3.55 25.02 -5.07
C PHE A 279 3.58 24.28 -6.41
N HIS A 280 2.49 23.62 -6.81
CA HIS A 280 2.42 22.92 -8.09
C HIS A 280 2.57 23.87 -9.28
N SER A 281 2.02 25.08 -9.17
CA SER A 281 2.12 26.12 -10.19
C SER A 281 3.58 26.59 -10.33
N PHE A 282 4.24 26.86 -9.21
CA PHE A 282 5.67 27.20 -9.18
C PHE A 282 6.52 26.11 -9.84
N ILE A 283 6.31 24.84 -9.47
CA ILE A 283 7.04 23.70 -10.06
C ILE A 283 6.78 23.61 -11.57
N SER A 284 5.53 23.79 -12.00
CA SER A 284 5.16 23.73 -13.41
C SER A 284 5.86 24.82 -14.23
N ILE A 285 5.94 26.04 -13.68
CA ILE A 285 6.62 27.18 -14.33
C ILE A 285 8.14 26.98 -14.35
N LYS A 286 8.72 26.40 -13.29
CA LYS A 286 10.17 26.23 -13.13
C LYS A 286 10.69 24.86 -13.54
N TRP A 287 9.86 24.04 -14.18
CA TRP A 287 10.15 22.63 -14.42
C TRP A 287 11.48 22.39 -15.14
N ASP A 288 11.79 23.16 -16.18
CA ASP A 288 13.00 22.95 -16.98
C ASP A 288 14.29 23.29 -16.21
N ASP A 289 14.31 24.45 -15.53
CA ASP A 289 15.45 24.89 -14.69
C ASP A 289 15.75 23.85 -13.60
N ILE A 290 14.68 23.41 -12.96
CA ILE A 290 14.67 22.42 -11.91
C ILE A 290 15.18 21.07 -12.43
N LEU A 291 14.64 20.60 -13.56
CA LEU A 291 14.98 19.30 -14.13
C LEU A 291 16.45 19.29 -14.55
N LYS A 292 16.95 20.41 -15.09
CA LYS A 292 18.37 20.59 -15.41
C LYS A 292 19.27 20.46 -14.17
N GLY A 293 18.89 21.06 -13.04
CA GLY A 293 19.61 20.90 -11.77
C GLY A 293 19.62 19.46 -11.25
N ALA A 294 18.47 18.77 -11.33
CA ALA A 294 18.36 17.36 -10.96
C ALA A 294 19.20 16.45 -11.86
N LEU A 295 19.21 16.71 -13.18
CA LEU A 295 20.04 16.01 -14.16
C LEU A 295 21.52 16.12 -13.81
N GLY A 296 22.05 17.33 -13.58
CA GLY A 296 23.45 17.52 -13.21
C GLY A 296 23.85 16.86 -11.88
N THR A 297 22.89 16.64 -10.97
CA THR A 297 23.13 15.87 -9.74
C THR A 297 23.22 14.37 -10.04
N ILE A 298 22.31 13.84 -10.84
CA ILE A 298 22.30 12.43 -11.24
C ILE A 298 23.51 12.09 -12.13
N GLU A 299 23.91 12.97 -13.05
CA GLU A 299 25.10 12.78 -13.91
C GLU A 299 26.38 12.62 -13.10
N ARG A 300 26.55 13.43 -12.05
CA ARG A 300 27.71 13.34 -11.15
C ARG A 300 27.70 12.06 -10.32
N GLN A 301 26.52 11.57 -9.94
CA GLN A 301 26.37 10.37 -9.11
C GLN A 301 26.39 9.06 -9.90
N PHE A 302 25.96 9.08 -11.17
CA PHE A 302 25.76 7.89 -11.99
C PHE A 302 26.37 8.10 -13.39
N ALA A 303 27.69 7.94 -13.47
CA ALA A 303 28.39 7.92 -14.76
C ALA A 303 27.98 6.69 -15.58
N GLY A 304 27.89 6.86 -16.90
CA GLY A 304 27.67 5.76 -17.85
C GLY A 304 26.22 5.34 -18.08
N LEU A 305 25.24 6.00 -17.44
CA LEU A 305 23.84 5.82 -17.82
C LEU A 305 23.53 6.53 -19.14
N ASP A 306 22.63 5.97 -19.92
CA ASP A 306 22.15 6.68 -21.11
C ASP A 306 21.27 7.90 -20.73
N LYS A 307 21.09 8.81 -21.69
CA LYS A 307 20.35 10.06 -21.48
C LYS A 307 18.91 9.85 -21.01
N TYR A 308 18.28 8.74 -21.42
CA TYR A 308 16.91 8.42 -21.03
C TYR A 308 16.85 7.93 -19.57
N GLU A 309 17.71 6.97 -19.19
CA GLU A 309 17.80 6.45 -17.83
C GLU A 309 18.14 7.55 -16.82
N LEU A 310 19.08 8.42 -17.20
CA LEU A 310 19.48 9.57 -16.43
C LEU A 310 18.31 10.53 -16.19
N ARG A 311 17.54 10.84 -17.25
CA ARG A 311 16.34 11.68 -17.15
C ARG A 311 15.24 11.04 -16.30
N ALA A 312 15.05 9.73 -16.40
CA ALA A 312 14.09 9.01 -15.59
C ALA A 312 14.46 9.04 -14.09
N LYS A 313 15.74 8.84 -13.76
CA LYS A 313 16.25 8.96 -12.38
C LYS A 313 16.16 10.37 -11.85
N ALA A 314 16.50 11.38 -12.65
CA ALA A 314 16.41 12.79 -12.26
C ALA A 314 14.96 13.18 -11.92
N LYS A 315 13.99 12.80 -12.77
CA LYS A 315 12.57 13.02 -12.49
C LYS A 315 12.11 12.34 -11.21
N ARG A 316 12.59 11.12 -10.93
CA ARG A 316 12.21 10.37 -9.72
C ARG A 316 12.82 10.98 -8.45
N LEU A 317 14.11 11.32 -8.46
CA LEU A 317 14.76 11.99 -7.34
C LEU A 317 14.07 13.31 -7.02
N PHE A 318 13.82 14.10 -8.07
CA PHE A 318 13.09 15.34 -7.99
C PHE A 318 11.70 15.14 -7.37
N PHE A 319 10.90 14.21 -7.89
CA PHE A 319 9.56 13.94 -7.37
C PHE A 319 9.55 13.72 -5.86
N TRP A 320 10.47 12.90 -5.35
CA TRP A 320 10.55 12.60 -3.91
C TRP A 320 11.08 13.76 -3.08
N GLN A 321 12.07 14.50 -3.58
CA GLN A 321 12.55 15.71 -2.91
C GLN A 321 11.43 16.72 -2.72
N TRP A 322 10.64 16.93 -3.77
CA TRP A 322 9.58 17.93 -3.78
C TRP A 322 8.35 17.48 -3.02
N SER A 323 7.99 16.21 -3.14
CA SER A 323 6.98 15.61 -2.29
C SER A 323 7.33 15.81 -0.82
N LEU A 324 8.57 15.55 -0.40
CA LEU A 324 9.01 15.79 0.98
C LEU A 324 8.89 17.27 1.38
N MET A 325 9.39 18.20 0.56
CA MET A 325 9.30 19.63 0.86
C MET A 325 7.86 20.12 0.98
N ALA A 326 6.98 19.72 0.06
CA ALA A 326 5.56 20.07 0.08
C ALA A 326 4.89 19.55 1.36
N HIS A 327 5.15 18.30 1.76
CA HIS A 327 4.61 17.74 2.99
C HIS A 327 5.12 18.48 4.23
N ILE A 328 6.40 18.88 4.29
CA ILE A 328 6.94 19.68 5.41
C ILE A 328 6.24 21.04 5.52
N VAL A 329 6.00 21.71 4.39
CA VAL A 329 5.33 23.03 4.38
C VAL A 329 3.86 22.90 4.78
N ILE A 330 3.13 21.96 4.17
CA ILE A 330 1.73 21.67 4.50
C ILE A 330 1.59 21.27 5.97
N TYR A 331 2.54 20.48 6.48
CA TYR A 331 2.63 20.09 7.88
C TYR A 331 2.76 21.31 8.80
N ALA A 332 3.76 22.16 8.55
CA ALA A 332 4.03 23.31 9.39
C ALA A 332 2.82 24.26 9.42
N VAL A 333 2.28 24.59 8.25
CA VAL A 333 1.12 25.49 8.14
C VAL A 333 -0.11 24.85 8.76
N GLY A 334 -0.34 23.57 8.50
CA GLY A 334 -1.52 22.87 8.97
C GLY A 334 -1.56 22.73 10.50
N LEU A 335 -0.41 22.54 11.16
CA LEU A 335 -0.37 22.47 12.62
C LEU A 335 -0.65 23.83 13.25
N ILE A 336 -0.16 24.90 12.64
CA ILE A 336 -0.47 26.26 13.08
C ILE A 336 -1.98 26.49 12.96
N LEU A 337 -2.58 26.12 11.82
CA LEU A 337 -4.01 26.29 11.59
C LEU A 337 -4.85 25.45 12.55
N ILE A 338 -4.53 24.16 12.73
CA ILE A 338 -5.23 23.29 13.68
C ILE A 338 -5.06 23.81 15.12
N GLY A 339 -3.86 24.26 15.50
CA GLY A 339 -3.62 24.83 16.83
C GLY A 339 -4.43 26.11 17.08
N ILE A 340 -4.53 26.99 16.09
CA ILE A 340 -5.40 28.18 16.15
C ILE A 340 -6.86 27.76 16.31
N THR A 341 -7.34 26.81 15.50
CA THR A 341 -8.71 26.30 15.59
C THR A 341 -9.00 25.72 16.97
N MET A 342 -8.12 24.86 17.48
CA MET A 342 -8.26 24.28 18.81
C MET A 342 -8.29 25.35 19.91
N ALA A 343 -7.46 26.40 19.80
CA ALA A 343 -7.47 27.51 20.74
C ALA A 343 -8.78 28.30 20.71
N ILE A 344 -9.35 28.54 19.51
CA ILE A 344 -10.64 29.23 19.34
C ILE A 344 -11.79 28.39 19.89
N GLU A 345 -11.78 27.09 19.62
CA GLU A 345 -12.80 26.13 20.05
C GLU A 345 -12.61 25.66 21.50
N SER A 346 -11.62 26.21 22.22
CA SER A 346 -11.28 25.81 23.59
C SER A 346 -11.01 24.31 23.75
N VAL A 347 -10.57 23.65 22.67
CA VAL A 347 -10.12 22.25 22.69
C VAL A 347 -8.77 22.18 23.38
N ASN A 348 -8.57 21.16 24.22
CA ASN A 348 -7.29 20.96 24.91
C ASN A 348 -6.14 20.86 23.90
N ILE A 349 -5.25 21.86 23.90
CA ILE A 349 -4.10 21.95 22.99
C ILE A 349 -3.14 20.75 23.10
N ALA A 350 -3.16 20.02 24.22
CA ALA A 350 -2.40 18.78 24.36
C ALA A 350 -2.80 17.74 23.30
N LEU A 351 -4.04 17.77 22.79
CA LEU A 351 -4.50 16.88 21.73
C LEU A 351 -3.86 17.18 20.35
N LEU A 352 -3.22 18.36 20.18
CA LEU A 352 -2.47 18.71 18.96
C LEU A 352 -1.31 17.74 18.69
N ILE A 353 -0.87 17.01 19.72
CA ILE A 353 0.14 15.97 19.60
C ILE A 353 -0.28 14.84 18.66
N HIS A 354 -1.57 14.52 18.54
CA HIS A 354 -2.07 13.47 17.66
C HIS A 354 -1.86 13.82 16.17
N PRO A 355 -2.39 14.95 15.64
CA PRO A 355 -2.11 15.34 14.26
C PRO A 355 -0.62 15.62 14.04
N ALA A 356 0.09 16.19 15.02
CA ALA A 356 1.53 16.41 14.92
C ALA A 356 2.30 15.09 14.69
N MET A 357 2.02 14.07 15.50
CA MET A 357 2.70 12.77 15.38
C MET A 357 2.24 11.99 14.15
N GLY A 358 0.96 12.03 13.79
CA GLY A 358 0.45 11.42 12.56
C GLY A 358 1.17 11.94 11.32
N TRP A 359 1.41 13.25 11.26
CA TRP A 359 2.15 13.85 10.17
C TRP A 359 3.67 13.69 10.28
N ALA A 360 4.24 13.64 11.49
CA ALA A 360 5.67 13.29 11.67
C ALA A 360 5.99 11.90 11.10
N ILE A 361 5.07 10.94 11.26
CA ILE A 361 5.15 9.62 10.62
C ILE A 361 5.17 9.76 9.09
N ALA A 362 4.27 10.57 8.51
CA ALA A 362 4.26 10.82 7.07
C ALA A 362 5.58 11.43 6.57
N ILE A 363 6.10 12.45 7.26
CA ILE A 363 7.41 13.07 6.94
C ILE A 363 8.53 12.04 7.00
N ALA A 364 8.56 11.17 8.01
CA ALA A 364 9.57 10.13 8.13
C ALA A 364 9.54 9.16 6.94
N ILE A 365 8.34 8.75 6.51
CA ILE A 365 8.15 7.87 5.34
C ILE A 365 8.62 8.56 4.05
N HIS A 366 8.19 9.81 3.81
CA HIS A 366 8.61 10.58 2.63
C HIS A 366 10.13 10.83 2.62
N SER A 367 10.72 11.11 3.79
CA SER A 367 12.18 11.24 3.95
C SER A 367 12.90 9.95 3.57
N SER A 368 12.36 8.80 3.96
CA SER A 368 12.92 7.49 3.61
C SER A 368 12.86 7.24 2.10
N PHE A 369 11.73 7.53 1.44
CA PHE A 369 11.64 7.46 -0.03
C PHE A 369 12.65 8.38 -0.71
N TYR A 370 12.81 9.62 -0.22
CA TYR A 370 13.80 10.54 -0.74
C TYR A 370 15.22 9.99 -0.59
N ILE A 371 15.59 9.50 0.60
CA ILE A 371 16.90 8.90 0.88
C ILE A 371 17.16 7.67 0.02
N ILE A 372 16.17 6.79 -0.16
CA ILE A 372 16.28 5.60 -1.02
C ILE A 372 16.67 6.00 -2.45
N ASN A 373 16.05 7.04 -2.98
CA ASN A 373 16.33 7.50 -4.34
C ASN A 373 17.65 8.28 -4.41
N LEU A 374 17.92 9.15 -3.44
CA LEU A 374 19.15 9.95 -3.36
C LEU A 374 20.39 9.07 -3.23
N LYS A 375 20.35 8.05 -2.38
CA LYS A 375 21.45 7.09 -2.19
C LYS A 375 21.39 5.92 -3.17
N ASN A 376 20.42 5.92 -4.09
CA ASN A 376 20.18 4.86 -5.06
C ASN A 376 20.24 3.45 -4.43
N ILE A 377 19.58 3.29 -3.27
CA ILE A 377 19.55 2.03 -2.55
C ILE A 377 18.94 0.97 -3.46
N GLN A 378 19.75 0.01 -3.89
CA GLN A 378 19.32 -1.11 -4.74
C GLN A 378 18.86 -2.29 -3.89
N GLY A 379 18.00 -3.11 -4.49
CA GLY A 379 17.44 -4.30 -3.85
C GLY A 379 16.15 -4.00 -3.09
N PHE A 380 15.14 -4.81 -3.37
CA PHE A 380 13.82 -4.72 -2.75
C PHE A 380 13.91 -4.69 -1.22
N TRP A 381 14.67 -5.63 -0.63
CA TRP A 381 14.77 -5.77 0.82
C TRP A 381 15.36 -4.55 1.52
N LYS A 382 16.44 -3.96 1.00
CA LYS A 382 17.06 -2.76 1.57
C LYS A 382 16.11 -1.55 1.52
N ARG A 383 15.36 -1.40 0.43
CA ARG A 383 14.33 -0.36 0.31
C ARG A 383 13.19 -0.57 1.31
N THR A 384 12.68 -1.80 1.40
CA THR A 384 11.62 -2.12 2.38
C THR A 384 12.10 -1.90 3.80
N PHE A 385 13.32 -2.31 4.14
CA PHE A 385 13.88 -2.09 5.47
C PHE A 385 13.97 -0.60 5.82
N ALA A 386 14.48 0.23 4.92
CA ALA A 386 14.58 1.67 5.15
C ALA A 386 13.20 2.34 5.35
N LEU A 387 12.18 1.89 4.60
CA LEU A 387 10.80 2.37 4.79
C LEU A 387 10.24 1.95 6.15
N HIS A 388 10.29 0.65 6.46
CA HIS A 388 9.78 0.12 7.72
C HIS A 388 10.51 0.69 8.94
N LEU A 389 11.82 0.94 8.84
CA LEU A 389 12.60 1.57 9.90
C LEU A 389 12.09 2.99 10.20
N ALA A 390 11.83 3.79 9.16
CA ALA A 390 11.33 5.15 9.32
C ALA A 390 9.91 5.17 9.94
N THR A 391 9.02 4.29 9.48
CA THR A 391 7.68 4.13 10.08
C THR A 391 7.78 3.63 11.51
N TYR A 392 8.61 2.63 11.80
CA TYR A 392 8.74 2.04 13.12
C TYR A 392 9.22 3.04 14.16
N ILE A 393 10.28 3.82 13.85
CA ILE A 393 10.81 4.82 14.78
C ILE A 393 9.74 5.88 15.08
N SER A 394 9.09 6.43 14.05
CA SER A 394 8.11 7.50 14.21
C SER A 394 6.84 7.04 14.94
N VAL A 395 6.31 5.85 14.60
CA VAL A 395 5.16 5.25 15.30
C VAL A 395 5.54 4.87 16.74
N GLY A 396 6.75 4.33 16.97
CA GLY A 396 7.22 3.98 18.30
C GLY A 396 7.26 5.20 19.23
N ILE A 397 7.79 6.33 18.75
CA ILE A 397 7.78 7.60 19.50
C ILE A 397 6.34 8.03 19.82
N TYR A 398 5.43 7.95 18.84
CA TYR A 398 4.03 8.32 19.04
C TYR A 398 3.34 7.49 20.12
N LEU A 399 3.56 6.17 20.11
CA LEU A 399 2.93 5.28 21.08
C LEU A 399 3.54 5.42 22.48
N ILE A 400 4.83 5.76 22.60
CA ILE A 400 5.44 6.13 23.88
C ILE A 400 4.76 7.38 24.44
N ILE A 401 4.52 8.39 23.61
CA ILE A 401 3.82 9.62 24.01
C ILE A 401 2.39 9.31 24.42
N ILE A 402 1.65 8.50 23.65
CA ILE A 402 0.30 8.07 24.02
C ILE A 402 0.28 7.36 25.37
N ASN A 403 1.21 6.42 25.60
CA ASN A 403 1.33 5.73 26.88
C ASN A 403 1.55 6.71 28.05
N ALA A 404 2.39 7.73 27.85
CA ALA A 404 2.67 8.74 28.85
C ALA A 404 1.45 9.64 29.13
N MET A 405 0.59 9.87 28.12
CA MET A 405 -0.57 10.75 28.24
C MET A 405 -1.80 10.04 28.83
N ILE A 406 -2.09 8.82 28.39
CA ILE A 406 -3.35 8.14 28.72
C ILE A 406 -3.16 7.13 29.87
N GLY A 407 -1.94 6.60 30.05
CA GLY A 407 -1.68 5.52 31.00
C GLY A 407 -2.47 4.24 30.70
N GLY A 408 -2.40 3.26 31.60
CA GLY A 408 -3.32 2.10 31.63
C GLY A 408 -3.14 1.02 30.55
N TYR A 409 -2.54 1.31 29.39
CA TYR A 409 -2.34 0.32 28.33
C TYR A 409 -0.92 0.39 27.74
N PRO A 410 -0.22 -0.74 27.57
CA PRO A 410 1.19 -0.74 27.16
C PRO A 410 1.35 -0.70 25.63
N PHE A 411 0.77 0.31 24.95
CA PHE A 411 0.83 0.41 23.47
C PHE A 411 2.28 0.40 22.95
N SER A 412 3.19 1.11 23.61
CA SER A 412 4.60 1.13 23.24
C SER A 412 5.28 -0.24 23.34
N ALA A 413 5.00 -1.03 24.39
CA ALA A 413 5.61 -2.35 24.55
C ALA A 413 5.11 -3.33 23.48
N ILE A 414 3.80 -3.30 23.17
CA ILE A 414 3.20 -4.14 22.13
C ILE A 414 3.82 -3.82 20.77
N THR A 415 3.94 -2.54 20.43
CA THR A 415 4.52 -2.16 19.13
C THR A 415 6.03 -2.41 19.09
N VAL A 416 6.78 -2.12 20.16
CA VAL A 416 8.23 -2.39 20.19
C VAL A 416 8.51 -3.88 20.01
N VAL A 417 7.77 -4.75 20.69
CA VAL A 417 7.95 -6.20 20.56
C VAL A 417 7.45 -6.69 19.19
N GLY A 418 6.19 -6.39 18.84
CA GLY A 418 5.57 -6.90 17.61
C GLY A 418 6.23 -6.39 16.34
N TRP A 419 6.41 -5.07 16.21
CA TRP A 419 7.04 -4.49 15.03
C TRP A 419 8.56 -4.61 15.07
N GLY A 420 9.19 -4.68 16.25
CA GLY A 420 10.63 -4.92 16.38
C GLY A 420 11.05 -6.26 15.79
N ILE A 421 10.25 -7.31 15.98
CA ILE A 421 10.45 -8.62 15.34
C ILE A 421 10.38 -8.48 13.81
N GLY A 422 9.32 -7.82 13.29
CA GLY A 422 9.16 -7.58 11.86
C GLY A 422 10.33 -6.80 11.24
N LEU A 423 10.77 -5.74 11.91
CA LEU A 423 11.93 -4.94 11.50
C LEU A 423 13.23 -5.74 11.54
N GLY A 424 13.42 -6.58 12.56
CA GLY A 424 14.56 -7.51 12.65
C GLY A 424 14.60 -8.51 11.50
N ILE A 425 13.45 -9.07 11.11
CA ILE A 425 13.34 -9.93 9.92
C ILE A 425 13.72 -9.15 8.65
N HIS A 426 13.21 -7.93 8.47
CA HIS A 426 13.59 -7.08 7.33
C HIS A 426 15.09 -6.77 7.30
N TYR A 427 15.71 -6.53 8.46
CA TYR A 427 17.15 -6.32 8.57
C TYR A 427 17.93 -7.56 8.11
N ILE A 428 17.58 -8.74 8.63
CA ILE A 428 18.22 -10.01 8.25
C ILE A 428 18.09 -10.24 6.74
N LEU A 429 16.88 -10.06 6.17
CA LEU A 429 16.64 -10.21 4.73
C LEU A 429 17.41 -9.19 3.89
N ALA A 430 17.67 -7.99 4.42
CA ALA A 430 18.35 -6.91 3.71
C ALA A 430 19.88 -7.01 3.74
N TYR A 431 20.49 -7.56 4.81
CA TYR A 431 21.94 -7.45 5.05
C TYR A 431 22.67 -8.76 5.35
N VAL A 432 21.97 -9.84 5.71
CA VAL A 432 22.61 -11.14 6.05
C VAL A 432 22.60 -12.10 4.85
N ARG A 433 22.15 -11.63 3.67
CA ARG A 433 22.12 -12.38 2.41
C ARG A 433 23.45 -12.41 1.68
#